data_AF-A0A7L1YZ15-F1
#
_entry.id   AF-A0A7L1YZ15-F1
#
_cell.length_a   1.000
_cell.length_b   1.000
_cell.length_c   1.000
_cell.angle_alpha   90.00
_cell.angle_beta   90.00
_cell.angle_gamma   90.00
#
_symmetry.space_group_name_H-M   'P 1'
#
loop_
_entity.id
_entity.type
_entity.pdbx_description
1 polymer ?
#
loop_
_entity_poly.entity_id
_entity_poly.type
_entity_poly.pdbx_seq_one_letter_code
_entity_poly.pdbx_strand_id
1 'polypeptide(L)'
;VKAAKEHFIPEDLNKVLENKVMETVSDLYHVKVSVVEMTCLGDADSEGIVSKSVSSHSDLIPGVYEGGLKIWECTFDLMDYFSEAKIEFSNKTVLDLGCGAGLLGIVALKGKAERVHFQDYNSTVIEEITLPNVVANCINEGSSRKASKPPAKRPKKGEGSPDALTKCRFFSGEWSEVSQLLSSSNKLFSKYDIILTSETIYNPDYYSALHDTLAQLLDKNGHVYLASKVHYFGVGGGIYLFEKLIEERNVFRTSIVKTIDQGLQRCIMEMAFK
;
A
#
# COMPACT_ATOMS: atom_id res chain seq x y z
N VAL A 1 -1.91 -11.65 18.46
CA VAL A 1 -2.01 -10.42 17.66
C VAL A 1 -0.60 -9.85 17.52
N LYS A 2 -0.18 -9.42 16.33
CA LYS A 2 1.18 -8.93 16.06
C LYS A 2 1.27 -7.45 16.42
N ALA A 3 2.18 -7.11 17.32
CA ALA A 3 2.36 -5.74 17.81
C ALA A 3 2.71 -4.77 16.68
N ALA A 4 2.24 -3.53 16.81
CA ALA A 4 2.54 -2.48 15.85
C ALA A 4 3.95 -1.90 16.04
N LYS A 5 4.61 -1.56 14.93
CA LYS A 5 5.92 -0.91 14.89
C LYS A 5 5.92 0.18 13.82
N GLU A 6 6.43 1.36 14.16
CA GLU A 6 6.78 2.39 13.16
C GLU A 6 8.20 2.15 12.64
N HIS A 7 8.38 2.27 11.33
CA HIS A 7 9.65 2.10 10.64
C HIS A 7 10.12 3.43 10.07
N PHE A 8 11.42 3.68 10.19
CA PHE A 8 12.03 4.94 9.78
C PHE A 8 12.87 4.73 8.53
N ILE A 9 12.82 5.71 7.64
CA ILE A 9 13.65 5.73 6.44
C ILE A 9 15.12 5.84 6.89
N PRO A 10 16.02 4.94 6.44
CA PRO A 10 17.45 5.04 6.73
C PRO A 10 18.07 6.34 6.22
N GLU A 11 19.05 6.89 6.94
CA GLU A 11 19.75 8.11 6.53
C GLU A 11 20.45 7.98 5.17
N ASP A 12 20.99 6.79 4.87
CA ASP A 12 21.64 6.49 3.60
C ASP A 12 20.68 5.80 2.63
N LEU A 13 20.00 6.60 1.81
CA LEU A 13 19.05 6.12 0.81
C LEU A 13 19.68 5.20 -0.25
N ASN A 14 21.00 5.28 -0.48
CA ASN A 14 21.65 4.41 -1.47
C ASN A 14 21.73 2.96 -0.97
N LYS A 15 21.88 2.76 0.34
CA LYS A 15 21.84 1.42 0.96
C LYS A 15 20.48 0.76 0.83
N VAL A 16 19.40 1.56 0.85
CA VAL A 16 18.02 1.04 0.68
C VAL A 16 17.83 0.37 -0.68
N LEU A 17 18.54 0.85 -1.71
CA LEU A 17 18.46 0.33 -3.07
C LEU A 17 19.66 -0.55 -3.45
N GLU A 18 20.59 -0.80 -2.53
CA GLU A 18 21.77 -1.61 -2.79
C GLU A 18 21.35 -3.06 -3.05
N ASN A 19 21.89 -3.66 -4.12
CA ASN A 19 21.55 -5.01 -4.59
C ASN A 19 20.07 -5.22 -4.98
N LYS A 20 19.32 -4.15 -5.25
CA LYS A 20 17.94 -4.21 -5.70
C LYS A 20 17.85 -3.93 -7.21
N VAL A 21 17.03 -4.70 -7.92
CA VAL A 21 16.75 -4.46 -9.36
C VAL A 21 15.51 -3.59 -9.46
N MET A 22 15.58 -2.51 -10.23
CA MET A 22 14.45 -1.62 -10.49
C MET A 22 13.84 -1.93 -11.85
N GLU A 23 12.56 -2.26 -11.85
CA GLU A 23 11.76 -2.41 -13.06
C GLU A 23 10.75 -1.26 -13.18
N THR A 24 10.51 -0.80 -14.40
CA THR A 24 9.46 0.19 -14.65
C THR A 24 8.20 -0.53 -15.08
N VAL A 25 7.14 -0.41 -14.28
CA VAL A 25 5.82 -0.90 -14.67
C VAL A 25 5.23 0.12 -15.65
N SER A 26 5.14 -0.28 -16.92
CA SER A 26 4.79 0.60 -18.05
C SER A 26 3.35 0.43 -18.55
N ASP A 27 2.65 -0.61 -18.09
CA ASP A 27 1.28 -0.94 -18.53
C ASP A 27 0.18 -0.24 -17.71
N LEU A 28 0.58 0.67 -16.82
CA LEU A 28 -0.33 1.53 -16.05
C LEU A 28 -0.66 2.76 -16.88
N TYR A 29 -1.94 2.98 -17.18
CA TYR A 29 -2.36 3.92 -18.22
C TYR A 29 -1.90 5.37 -18.01
N HIS A 30 -1.56 5.81 -16.79
CA HIS A 30 -1.30 7.23 -16.51
C HIS A 30 -0.19 7.56 -15.49
N VAL A 31 0.42 6.59 -14.80
CA VAL A 31 1.49 6.86 -13.81
C VAL A 31 2.66 5.90 -14.00
N LYS A 32 3.84 6.44 -14.29
CA LYS A 32 5.08 5.67 -14.34
C LYS A 32 5.52 5.35 -12.92
N VAL A 33 5.44 4.08 -12.52
CA VAL A 33 5.87 3.59 -11.20
C VAL A 33 7.04 2.64 -11.38
N SER A 34 8.05 2.78 -10.52
CA SER A 34 9.16 1.83 -10.43
C SER A 34 8.89 0.81 -9.32
N VAL A 35 9.16 -0.46 -9.59
CA VAL A 35 9.07 -1.54 -8.60
C VAL A 35 10.47 -2.12 -8.41
N VAL A 36 10.83 -2.30 -7.16
CA VAL A 36 12.05 -2.95 -6.72
C VAL A 36 11.75 -4.44 -6.56
N GLU A 37 12.52 -5.26 -7.26
CA GLU A 37 12.53 -6.70 -7.07
C GLU A 37 13.62 -7.09 -6.06
N MET A 38 13.25 -7.97 -5.14
CA MET A 38 14.20 -8.52 -4.17
C MET A 38 14.90 -9.73 -4.77
N THR A 39 16.21 -9.62 -5.00
CA THR A 39 17.02 -10.79 -5.35
C THR A 39 17.28 -11.62 -4.11
N CYS A 40 16.88 -12.89 -4.12
CA CYS A 40 17.05 -13.85 -3.03
C CYS A 40 18.53 -14.18 -2.79
N LEU A 41 19.29 -13.26 -2.19
CA LEU A 41 20.68 -13.48 -1.84
C LEU A 41 20.77 -13.97 -0.40
N GLY A 42 20.59 -15.28 -0.21
CA GLY A 42 21.21 -16.12 0.82
C GLY A 42 20.97 -15.85 2.32
N ASP A 43 20.63 -14.64 2.73
CA ASP A 43 20.44 -14.27 4.14
C ASP A 43 18.96 -14.40 4.52
N ALA A 44 18.70 -15.14 5.60
CA ALA A 44 17.36 -15.30 6.13
C ALA A 44 16.81 -13.94 6.56
N ASP A 45 15.63 -13.57 6.04
CA ASP A 45 14.94 -12.37 6.48
C ASP A 45 14.52 -12.50 7.95
N SER A 46 14.37 -11.37 8.65
CA SER A 46 14.15 -11.33 10.10
C SER A 46 12.89 -12.07 10.58
N GLU A 47 11.85 -12.19 9.73
CA GLU A 47 10.60 -12.90 10.04
C GLU A 47 10.56 -14.32 9.41
N GLY A 48 11.59 -14.69 8.65
CA GLY A 48 11.72 -15.92 7.88
C GLY A 48 10.67 -16.07 6.77
N ILE A 49 10.04 -14.99 6.33
CA ILE A 49 8.95 -14.97 5.36
C ILE A 49 9.40 -15.53 4.01
N VAL A 50 10.57 -15.14 3.52
CA VAL A 50 11.07 -15.59 2.22
C VAL A 50 11.23 -17.10 2.24
N SER A 51 11.87 -17.63 3.30
CA SER A 51 12.02 -19.08 3.47
C SER A 51 10.68 -19.82 3.61
N LYS A 52 9.73 -19.27 4.38
CA LYS A 52 8.40 -19.86 4.59
C LYS A 52 7.56 -19.85 3.31
N SER A 53 7.53 -18.74 2.57
CA SER A 53 6.82 -18.62 1.30
C SER A 53 7.38 -19.61 0.27
N VAL A 54 8.71 -19.67 0.12
CA VAL A 54 9.37 -20.63 -0.79
C VAL A 54 9.08 -22.08 -0.39
N SER A 55 9.17 -22.42 0.90
CA SER A 55 8.90 -23.80 1.36
C SER A 55 7.44 -24.22 1.17
N SER A 56 6.50 -23.32 1.44
CA SER A 56 5.06 -23.57 1.32
C SER A 56 4.53 -23.42 -0.11
N HIS A 57 5.35 -22.88 -1.03
CA HIS A 57 4.94 -22.50 -2.38
C HIS A 57 3.67 -21.63 -2.38
N SER A 58 3.55 -20.77 -1.35
CA SER A 58 2.38 -19.93 -1.12
C SER A 58 2.75 -18.45 -1.07
N ASP A 59 1.94 -17.65 -1.78
CA ASP A 59 2.00 -16.18 -1.78
C ASP A 59 1.32 -15.57 -0.54
N LEU A 60 0.70 -16.41 0.32
CA LEU A 60 0.00 -15.99 1.53
C LEU A 60 -0.11 -17.15 2.55
N ILE A 61 0.12 -16.86 3.83
CA ILE A 61 -0.04 -17.76 4.98
C ILE A 61 -0.73 -16.95 6.10
N PRO A 62 -2.03 -17.17 6.35
CA PRO A 62 -2.80 -16.37 7.32
C PRO A 62 -2.14 -16.31 8.71
N GLY A 63 -2.04 -15.10 9.26
CA GLY A 63 -1.44 -14.80 10.57
C GLY A 63 0.09 -14.92 10.63
N VAL A 64 0.76 -15.27 9.53
CA VAL A 64 2.23 -15.44 9.45
C VAL A 64 2.82 -14.55 8.37
N TYR A 65 2.27 -14.64 7.16
CA TYR A 65 2.67 -13.90 5.98
C TYR A 65 1.41 -13.51 5.18
N GLU A 66 0.96 -12.27 5.28
CA GLU A 66 -0.29 -11.84 4.65
C GLU A 66 -0.09 -11.36 3.20
N GLY A 67 0.99 -11.80 2.55
CA GLY A 67 1.38 -11.36 1.21
C GLY A 67 2.34 -10.17 1.22
N GLY A 68 2.47 -9.50 0.07
CA GLY A 68 3.26 -8.28 -0.08
C GLY A 68 4.57 -8.42 -0.87
N LEU A 69 5.02 -9.64 -1.17
CA LEU A 69 6.07 -9.89 -2.17
C LEU A 69 5.47 -9.91 -3.58
N LYS A 70 4.29 -10.51 -3.70
CA LYS A 70 3.47 -10.48 -4.91
C LYS A 70 2.60 -9.23 -4.93
N ILE A 71 2.53 -8.59 -6.10
CA ILE A 71 1.54 -7.56 -6.37
C ILE A 71 0.29 -8.24 -6.90
N TRP A 72 -0.84 -7.99 -6.25
CA TRP A 72 -2.12 -8.59 -6.61
C TRP A 72 -2.82 -7.77 -7.72
N GLU A 73 -3.58 -8.45 -8.57
CA GLU A 73 -4.23 -7.84 -9.75
C GLU A 73 -5.14 -6.65 -9.40
N CYS A 74 -5.85 -6.73 -8.26
CA CYS A 74 -6.74 -5.65 -7.81
C CYS A 74 -5.98 -4.33 -7.52
N THR A 75 -4.67 -4.39 -7.24
CA THR A 75 -3.85 -3.19 -7.06
C THR A 75 -3.80 -2.38 -8.36
N PHE A 76 -3.62 -3.06 -9.50
CA PHE A 76 -3.59 -2.39 -10.81
C PHE A 76 -4.97 -1.86 -11.21
N ASP A 77 -6.04 -2.64 -10.97
CA ASP A 77 -7.42 -2.19 -11.23
C ASP A 77 -7.73 -0.87 -10.50
N LEU A 78 -7.28 -0.77 -9.24
CA LEU A 78 -7.49 0.41 -8.41
C LEU A 78 -6.67 1.61 -8.85
N MET A 79 -5.42 1.40 -9.30
CA MET A 79 -4.58 2.45 -9.87
C MET A 79 -5.18 3.02 -11.17
N ASP A 80 -5.71 2.15 -12.03
CA ASP A 80 -6.39 2.57 -13.25
C ASP A 80 -7.66 3.37 -12.93
N TYR A 81 -8.44 2.89 -11.95
CA TYR A 81 -9.64 3.59 -11.50
C TYR A 81 -9.35 4.99 -10.96
N PHE A 82 -8.26 5.20 -10.20
CA PHE A 82 -7.90 6.55 -9.73
C PHE A 82 -7.78 7.56 -10.88
N SER A 83 -7.23 7.12 -12.01
CA SER A 83 -7.03 7.95 -13.18
C SER A 83 -8.34 8.18 -13.93
N GLU A 84 -9.13 7.13 -14.13
CA GLU A 84 -10.44 7.19 -14.80
C GLU A 84 -11.43 8.08 -14.05
N ALA A 85 -11.54 7.87 -12.74
CA ALA A 85 -12.42 8.63 -11.85
C ALA A 85 -11.85 9.99 -11.43
N LYS A 86 -10.59 10.29 -11.81
CA LYS A 86 -9.86 11.52 -11.49
C LYS A 86 -9.84 11.81 -9.98
N ILE A 87 -9.49 10.80 -9.20
CA ILE A 87 -9.40 10.92 -7.74
C ILE A 87 -8.31 11.95 -7.39
N GLU A 88 -8.70 12.97 -6.61
CA GLU A 88 -7.79 14.05 -6.22
C GLU A 88 -7.07 13.73 -4.91
N PHE A 89 -5.76 13.52 -4.99
CA PHE A 89 -4.90 13.32 -3.82
C PHE A 89 -4.28 14.62 -3.29
N SER A 90 -4.35 15.73 -4.03
CA SER A 90 -3.66 16.96 -3.67
C SER A 90 -4.06 17.45 -2.28
N ASN A 91 -3.07 17.67 -1.41
CA ASN A 91 -3.25 18.12 -0.02
C ASN A 91 -4.10 17.18 0.86
N LYS A 92 -4.19 15.89 0.51
CA LYS A 92 -4.89 14.87 1.30
C LYS A 92 -3.93 14.11 2.21
N THR A 93 -4.44 13.64 3.35
CA THR A 93 -3.79 12.65 4.20
C THR A 93 -4.31 11.26 3.85
N VAL A 94 -3.43 10.41 3.31
CA VAL A 94 -3.78 9.12 2.69
C VAL A 94 -3.15 7.96 3.46
N LEU A 95 -3.90 6.87 3.63
CA LEU A 95 -3.40 5.59 4.15
C LEU A 95 -3.47 4.52 3.06
N ASP A 96 -2.37 3.81 2.83
CA ASP A 96 -2.33 2.55 2.08
C ASP A 96 -2.31 1.40 3.09
N LEU A 97 -3.46 0.73 3.28
CA LEU A 97 -3.70 -0.28 4.31
C LEU A 97 -3.60 -1.69 3.70
N GLY A 98 -2.70 -2.52 4.24
CA GLY A 98 -2.29 -3.77 3.59
C GLY A 98 -1.51 -3.49 2.31
N CYS A 99 -0.51 -2.62 2.40
CA CYS A 99 0.08 -1.95 1.25
C CYS A 99 0.98 -2.85 0.39
N GLY A 100 1.58 -3.92 0.93
CA GLY A 100 2.53 -4.75 0.20
C GLY A 100 3.63 -3.92 -0.47
N ALA A 101 3.62 -3.89 -1.81
CA ALA A 101 4.56 -3.09 -2.60
C ALA A 101 4.39 -1.56 -2.45
N GLY A 102 3.30 -1.07 -1.86
CA GLY A 102 3.04 0.34 -1.60
C GLY A 102 2.63 1.16 -2.84
N LEU A 103 2.19 0.50 -3.92
CA LEU A 103 1.94 1.19 -5.19
C LEU A 103 0.79 2.20 -5.10
N LEU A 104 -0.27 1.91 -4.33
CA LEU A 104 -1.41 2.80 -4.17
C LEU A 104 -0.98 4.08 -3.45
N GLY A 105 -0.23 3.96 -2.35
CA GLY A 105 0.32 5.10 -1.64
C GLY A 105 1.36 5.87 -2.47
N ILE A 106 2.17 5.21 -3.31
CA ILE A 106 3.10 5.88 -4.24
C ILE A 106 2.33 6.71 -5.27
N VAL A 107 1.22 6.20 -5.82
CA VAL A 107 0.35 6.96 -6.72
C VAL A 107 -0.23 8.18 -6.01
N ALA A 108 -0.70 8.02 -4.78
CA ALA A 108 -1.19 9.15 -3.98
C ALA A 108 -0.11 10.20 -3.72
N LEU A 109 1.13 9.78 -3.41
CA LEU A 109 2.28 10.65 -3.21
C LEU A 109 2.60 11.45 -4.49
N LYS A 110 2.64 10.79 -5.65
CA LYS A 110 2.81 11.44 -6.96
C LYS A 110 1.63 12.36 -7.31
N GLY A 111 0.44 12.04 -6.81
CA GLY A 111 -0.77 12.86 -6.84
C GLY A 111 -0.73 14.07 -5.89
N LYS A 112 0.42 14.35 -5.25
CA LYS A 112 0.65 15.49 -4.34
C LYS A 112 -0.15 15.41 -3.03
N ALA A 113 -0.39 14.20 -2.52
CA ALA A 113 -0.82 14.01 -1.14
C ALA A 113 0.10 14.77 -0.17
N GLU A 114 -0.50 15.40 0.84
CA GLU A 114 0.25 16.10 1.90
C GLU A 114 1.02 15.08 2.75
N ARG A 115 0.41 13.92 2.97
CA ARG A 115 0.91 12.86 3.84
C ARG A 115 0.43 11.51 3.35
N VAL A 116 1.32 10.53 3.32
CA VAL A 116 1.01 9.15 2.92
C VAL A 116 1.55 8.20 3.97
N HIS A 117 0.68 7.41 4.59
CA HIS A 117 1.08 6.36 5.50
C HIS A 117 0.95 5.01 4.80
N PHE A 118 1.89 4.13 5.06
CA PHE A 118 1.93 2.77 4.54
C PHE A 118 1.82 1.81 5.70
N GLN A 119 0.90 0.86 5.63
CA GLN A 119 0.75 -0.17 6.64
C GLN A 119 0.74 -1.56 6.00
N ASP A 120 1.53 -2.47 6.56
CA ASP A 120 1.49 -3.90 6.21
C ASP A 120 1.48 -4.76 7.48
N TYR A 121 1.10 -6.04 7.39
CA TYR A 121 1.20 -6.94 8.53
C TYR A 121 2.68 -7.26 8.85
N ASN A 122 3.53 -7.34 7.83
CA ASN A 122 4.89 -7.86 7.95
C ASN A 122 5.94 -6.75 7.99
N SER A 123 6.83 -6.79 8.99
CA SER A 123 7.92 -5.81 9.12
C SER A 123 8.89 -5.93 7.96
N THR A 124 9.19 -7.17 7.56
CA THR A 124 10.05 -7.45 6.41
C THR A 124 9.45 -6.90 5.11
N VAL A 125 8.12 -6.94 4.93
CA VAL A 125 7.49 -6.36 3.73
C VAL A 125 7.71 -4.85 3.71
N ILE A 126 7.49 -4.17 4.84
CA ILE A 126 7.77 -2.73 4.96
C ILE A 126 9.24 -2.41 4.68
N GLU A 127 10.16 -3.10 5.33
CA GLU A 127 11.60 -2.82 5.29
C GLU A 127 12.23 -3.17 3.94
N GLU A 128 11.84 -4.29 3.32
CA GLU A 128 12.51 -4.84 2.14
C GLU A 128 11.81 -4.57 0.80
N ILE A 129 10.53 -4.18 0.85
CA ILE A 129 9.70 -3.96 -0.35
C ILE A 129 9.11 -2.55 -0.36
N THR A 130 8.27 -2.21 0.62
CA THR A 130 7.52 -0.94 0.62
C THR A 130 8.46 0.27 0.66
N LEU A 131 9.39 0.30 1.62
CA LEU A 131 10.37 1.38 1.77
C LEU A 131 11.24 1.55 0.51
N PRO A 132 11.88 0.49 -0.03
CA PRO A 132 12.62 0.58 -1.30
C PRO A 132 11.79 1.08 -2.47
N ASN A 133 10.54 0.63 -2.62
CA ASN A 133 9.65 1.12 -3.69
C ASN A 133 9.36 2.61 -3.57
N VAL A 134 9.06 3.10 -2.36
CA VAL A 134 8.83 4.53 -2.13
C VAL A 134 10.09 5.34 -2.41
N VAL A 135 11.25 4.87 -1.96
CA VAL A 135 12.55 5.53 -2.21
C VAL A 135 12.87 5.60 -3.70
N ALA A 136 12.70 4.49 -4.44
CA ALA A 136 12.95 4.41 -5.88
C ALA A 136 12.08 5.41 -6.67
N ASN A 137 10.83 5.60 -6.24
CA ASN A 137 9.90 6.53 -6.89
C ASN A 137 10.10 8.00 -6.49
N CYS A 138 10.75 8.28 -5.36
CA CYS A 138 11.08 9.65 -4.92
C CYS A 138 12.41 10.16 -5.50
N ILE A 139 13.40 9.30 -5.72
CA ILE A 139 14.71 9.70 -6.26
C ILE A 139 14.63 10.00 -7.77
N ASN A 140 13.84 9.22 -8.51
CA ASN A 140 13.76 9.32 -9.99
C ASN A 140 12.94 10.52 -10.50
N GLU A 141 12.17 11.20 -9.65
CA GLU A 141 11.49 12.46 -10.00
C GLU A 141 12.49 13.60 -10.34
N GLY A 142 13.71 13.54 -9.78
CA GLY A 142 14.76 14.54 -10.03
C GLY A 142 15.48 14.39 -11.38
N SER A 143 15.45 13.21 -12.00
CA SER A 143 16.23 12.90 -13.22
C SER A 143 15.43 13.07 -14.53
N SER A 144 14.10 13.09 -14.48
CA SER A 144 13.24 13.20 -15.68
C SER A 144 13.12 14.62 -16.26
N ARG A 145 13.85 15.62 -15.73
CA ARG A 145 13.80 17.02 -16.22
C ARG A 145 14.87 17.44 -17.23
N LYS A 146 15.63 16.51 -17.85
CA LYS A 146 16.61 16.91 -18.89
C LYS A 146 16.60 16.00 -20.12
N ALA A 147 15.73 16.31 -21.06
CA ALA A 147 16.01 16.04 -22.46
C ALA A 147 16.94 17.14 -23.02
N SER A 148 17.99 16.71 -23.72
CA SER A 148 18.96 17.47 -24.54
C SER A 148 20.14 18.21 -23.85
N LYS A 149 21.28 17.50 -23.70
CA LYS A 149 22.63 17.89 -24.19
C LYS A 149 23.71 16.83 -23.80
N PRO A 150 24.79 16.64 -24.60
CA PRO A 150 25.76 15.54 -24.46
C PRO A 150 26.84 15.82 -23.38
N PRO A 151 27.68 14.83 -23.01
CA PRO A 151 28.12 14.64 -21.62
C PRO A 151 29.41 15.39 -21.27
N ALA A 152 29.46 15.93 -20.06
CA ALA A 152 30.72 16.34 -19.44
C ALA A 152 30.72 15.98 -17.94
N LYS A 153 31.52 14.94 -17.64
CA LYS A 153 32.33 14.66 -16.45
C LYS A 153 31.77 14.98 -15.05
N ARG A 154 31.76 13.90 -14.24
CA ARG A 154 31.59 13.74 -12.77
C ARG A 154 30.17 13.41 -12.30
N PRO A 155 29.97 12.36 -11.49
CA PRO A 155 28.67 12.09 -10.89
C PRO A 155 28.39 13.17 -9.85
N LYS A 156 27.45 14.06 -10.16
CA LYS A 156 26.82 14.88 -9.13
C LYS A 156 25.93 13.94 -8.32
N LYS A 157 26.10 13.93 -6.99
CA LYS A 157 25.17 13.28 -6.05
C LYS A 157 23.74 13.64 -6.47
N GLY A 158 22.92 12.62 -6.73
CA GLY A 158 21.52 12.82 -7.09
C GLY A 158 20.77 13.40 -5.90
N GLU A 159 20.46 14.69 -5.94
CA GLU A 159 19.47 15.29 -5.06
C GLU A 159 18.08 14.96 -5.63
N GLY A 160 17.56 13.77 -5.30
CA GLY A 160 16.11 13.55 -5.31
C GLY A 160 15.49 14.53 -4.31
N SER A 161 14.30 15.08 -4.56
CA SER A 161 13.69 16.05 -3.65
C SER A 161 13.43 15.39 -2.29
N PRO A 162 14.19 15.72 -1.22
CA PRO A 162 14.03 15.07 0.09
C PRO A 162 12.64 15.32 0.70
N ASP A 163 11.92 16.31 0.18
CA ASP A 163 10.59 16.76 0.62
C ASP A 163 9.45 15.75 0.38
N ALA A 164 9.58 14.81 -0.56
CA ALA A 164 8.54 13.81 -0.76
C ALA A 164 8.59 12.72 0.32
N LEU A 165 9.80 12.28 0.70
CA LEU A 165 10.01 11.23 1.68
C LEU A 165 9.63 11.66 3.10
N THR A 166 9.74 12.94 3.43
CA THR A 166 9.31 13.49 4.73
C THR A 166 7.79 13.43 4.94
N LYS A 167 7.02 13.20 3.87
CA LYS A 167 5.55 13.04 3.90
C LYS A 167 5.15 11.59 4.16
N CYS A 168 6.09 10.65 4.17
CA CYS A 168 5.84 9.22 4.30
C CYS A 168 6.11 8.72 5.72
N ARG A 169 5.22 7.85 6.21
CA ARG A 169 5.43 7.05 7.44
C ARG A 169 5.05 5.60 7.19
N PHE A 170 5.72 4.68 7.86
CA PHE A 170 5.63 3.25 7.58
C PHE A 170 5.34 2.48 8.85
N PHE A 171 4.38 1.56 8.80
CA PHE A 171 3.91 0.81 9.95
C PHE A 171 3.83 -0.67 9.61
N SER A 172 4.30 -1.53 10.51
CA SER A 172 3.96 -2.94 10.48
C SER A 172 3.11 -3.34 11.68
N GLY A 173 2.36 -4.43 11.56
CA GLY A 173 1.58 -5.03 12.64
C GLY A 173 0.14 -5.29 12.26
N GLU A 174 -0.61 -5.87 13.19
CA GLU A 174 -2.05 -6.10 13.01
C GLU A 174 -2.81 -4.77 13.04
N TRP A 175 -3.91 -4.67 12.29
CA TRP A 175 -4.63 -3.42 12.05
C TRP A 175 -5.08 -2.72 13.34
N SER A 176 -5.61 -3.46 14.32
CA SER A 176 -6.06 -2.88 15.58
C SER A 176 -4.91 -2.29 16.40
N GLU A 177 -3.75 -2.95 16.40
CA GLU A 177 -2.54 -2.45 17.07
C GLU A 177 -1.98 -1.20 16.39
N VAL A 178 -2.00 -1.15 15.05
CA VAL A 178 -1.57 0.04 14.29
C VAL A 178 -2.53 1.20 14.52
N SER A 179 -3.84 0.95 14.57
CA SER A 179 -4.84 1.96 14.90
C SER A 179 -4.60 2.57 16.28
N GLN A 180 -4.28 1.74 17.27
CA GLN A 180 -3.92 2.18 18.63
C GLN A 180 -2.62 2.98 18.65
N LEU A 181 -1.58 2.53 17.93
CA LEU A 181 -0.30 3.25 17.83
C LEU A 181 -0.49 4.64 17.22
N LEU A 182 -1.28 4.75 16.15
CA LEU A 182 -1.58 6.02 15.49
C LEU A 182 -2.37 6.96 16.41
N SER A 183 -3.31 6.40 17.18
CA SER A 183 -4.17 7.16 18.11
C SER A 183 -3.46 7.59 19.40
N SER A 184 -2.46 6.83 19.87
CA SER A 184 -1.71 7.10 21.11
C SER A 184 -0.54 8.06 20.93
N SER A 185 -0.17 8.39 19.69
CA SER A 185 0.90 9.35 19.45
C SER A 185 0.48 10.74 19.96
N ASN A 186 1.28 11.36 20.84
CA ASN A 186 1.03 12.70 21.42
C ASN A 186 0.98 13.85 20.39
N LYS A 187 1.02 13.56 19.09
CA LYS A 187 0.82 14.51 18.00
C LYS A 187 -0.65 14.43 17.59
N LEU A 188 -1.25 15.57 17.28
CA LEU A 188 -2.61 15.66 16.74
C LEU A 188 -2.70 14.81 15.46
N PHE A 189 -3.10 13.56 15.60
CA PHE A 189 -3.29 12.65 14.47
C PHE A 189 -4.61 13.03 13.80
N SER A 190 -4.51 13.72 12.66
CA SER A 190 -5.63 13.90 11.75
C SER A 190 -5.98 12.55 11.15
N LYS A 191 -7.29 12.23 11.15
CA LYS A 191 -7.83 11.07 10.43
C LYS A 191 -7.52 11.17 8.93
N TYR A 192 -7.62 10.06 8.21
CA TYR A 192 -7.31 10.03 6.79
C TYR A 192 -8.49 10.52 5.95
N ASP A 193 -8.22 11.43 5.02
CA ASP A 193 -9.17 11.80 3.98
C ASP A 193 -9.47 10.61 3.04
N ILE A 194 -8.45 9.78 2.79
CA ILE A 194 -8.55 8.65 1.88
C ILE A 194 -7.84 7.43 2.50
N ILE A 195 -8.52 6.30 2.56
CA ILE A 195 -7.91 5.00 2.86
C ILE A 195 -7.99 4.13 1.60
N LEU A 196 -6.84 3.64 1.15
CA LEU A 196 -6.67 2.79 -0.02
C LEU A 196 -6.36 1.38 0.47
N THR A 197 -6.98 0.37 -0.12
CA THR A 197 -6.69 -1.02 0.24
C THR A 197 -7.04 -1.97 -0.91
N SER A 198 -6.24 -3.02 -1.08
CA SER A 198 -6.38 -3.99 -2.18
C SER A 198 -6.23 -5.41 -1.65
N GLU A 199 -7.20 -6.27 -1.97
CA GLU A 199 -7.26 -7.69 -1.56
C GLU A 199 -7.11 -7.91 -0.04
N THR A 200 -7.75 -7.08 0.80
CA THR A 200 -7.70 -7.19 2.27
C THR A 200 -8.92 -7.87 2.90
N ILE A 201 -9.89 -8.31 2.08
CA ILE A 201 -11.12 -8.99 2.53
C ILE A 201 -11.20 -10.46 2.08
N TYR A 202 -10.06 -11.11 1.87
CA TYR A 202 -10.04 -12.53 1.50
C TYR A 202 -10.40 -13.45 2.66
N ASN A 203 -10.16 -13.03 3.91
CA ASN A 203 -10.43 -13.83 5.10
C ASN A 203 -11.50 -13.16 6.00
N PRO A 204 -12.70 -13.76 6.14
CA PRO A 204 -13.78 -13.25 6.98
C PRO A 204 -13.41 -13.07 8.46
N ASP A 205 -12.46 -13.86 8.97
CA ASP A 205 -12.04 -13.82 10.37
C ASP A 205 -11.50 -12.43 10.77
N TYR A 206 -10.98 -11.66 9.81
CA TYR A 206 -10.41 -10.33 10.04
C TYR A 206 -11.35 -9.18 9.68
N TYR A 207 -12.59 -9.44 9.22
CA TYR A 207 -13.51 -8.38 8.79
C TYR A 207 -13.84 -7.39 9.90
N SER A 208 -14.04 -7.88 11.13
CA SER A 208 -14.33 -6.99 12.27
C SER A 208 -13.13 -6.09 12.59
N ALA A 209 -11.91 -6.62 12.56
CA ALA A 209 -10.69 -5.84 12.80
C ALA A 209 -10.48 -4.79 11.69
N LEU A 210 -10.70 -5.16 10.42
CA LEU A 210 -10.65 -4.23 9.30
C LEU A 210 -11.69 -3.12 9.45
N HIS A 211 -12.96 -3.49 9.64
CA HIS A 211 -14.07 -2.56 9.80
C HIS A 211 -13.80 -1.55 10.92
N ASP A 212 -13.40 -2.02 12.10
CA ASP A 212 -13.17 -1.16 13.25
C ASP A 212 -11.96 -0.26 13.03
N THR A 213 -10.94 -0.73 12.33
CA THR A 213 -9.78 0.07 11.93
C THR A 213 -10.17 1.18 10.94
N LEU A 214 -10.97 0.85 9.91
CA LEU A 214 -11.48 1.85 8.97
C LEU A 214 -12.31 2.92 9.72
N ALA A 215 -13.22 2.51 10.62
CA ALA A 215 -14.06 3.41 11.39
C ALA A 215 -13.25 4.29 12.34
N GLN A 216 -12.17 3.75 12.92
CA GLN A 216 -11.30 4.51 13.79
C GLN A 216 -10.39 5.47 13.02
N LEU A 217 -9.96 5.16 11.80
CA LEU A 217 -8.91 5.91 11.12
C LEU A 217 -9.42 6.88 10.04
N LEU A 218 -10.63 6.67 9.50
CA LEU A 218 -11.20 7.50 8.44
C LEU A 218 -11.70 8.85 8.98
N ASP A 219 -11.49 9.92 8.22
CA ASP A 219 -12.12 11.21 8.50
C ASP A 219 -13.64 11.13 8.27
N LYS A 220 -14.41 11.98 8.96
CA LYS A 220 -15.88 12.03 8.81
C LYS A 220 -16.35 12.23 7.36
N ASN A 221 -15.55 12.93 6.56
CA ASN A 221 -15.81 13.20 5.14
C ASN A 221 -14.86 12.39 4.23
N GLY A 222 -14.14 11.43 4.81
CA GLY A 222 -13.18 10.62 4.10
C GLY A 222 -13.84 9.49 3.31
N HIS A 223 -13.06 8.92 2.39
CA HIS A 223 -13.48 7.82 1.54
C HIS A 223 -12.51 6.65 1.66
N VAL A 224 -13.04 5.42 1.70
CA VAL A 224 -12.26 4.19 1.53
C VAL A 224 -12.44 3.73 0.10
N TYR A 225 -11.35 3.41 -0.60
CA TYR A 225 -11.39 2.69 -1.86
C TYR A 225 -10.76 1.31 -1.67
N LEU A 226 -11.61 0.29 -1.76
CA LEU A 226 -11.26 -1.11 -1.58
C LEU A 226 -11.39 -1.85 -2.90
N ALA A 227 -10.31 -2.42 -3.41
CA ALA A 227 -10.36 -3.30 -4.57
C ALA A 227 -10.25 -4.77 -4.15
N SER A 228 -11.11 -5.63 -4.68
CA SER A 228 -11.14 -7.04 -4.30
C SER A 228 -11.75 -7.92 -5.38
N LYS A 229 -11.34 -9.19 -5.41
CA LYS A 229 -12.13 -10.25 -6.04
C LYS A 229 -13.51 -10.34 -5.39
N VAL A 230 -14.52 -10.71 -6.17
CA VAL A 230 -15.88 -10.90 -5.62
C VAL A 230 -15.95 -12.06 -4.63
N HIS A 231 -15.10 -13.07 -4.82
CA HIS A 231 -14.99 -14.23 -3.94
C HIS A 231 -13.58 -14.84 -3.94
N TYR A 232 -13.13 -15.31 -2.78
CA TYR A 232 -11.87 -16.03 -2.60
C TYR A 232 -12.17 -17.48 -2.20
N PHE A 233 -11.91 -18.42 -3.11
CA PHE A 233 -12.08 -19.84 -2.81
C PHE A 233 -11.09 -20.31 -1.73
N GLY A 234 -11.54 -21.23 -0.87
CA GLY A 234 -10.77 -21.72 0.28
C GLY A 234 -11.00 -20.88 1.53
N VAL A 235 -10.36 -19.71 1.62
CA VAL A 235 -10.49 -18.78 2.75
C VAL A 235 -11.90 -18.18 2.89
N GLY A 236 -12.68 -18.15 1.81
CA GLY A 236 -14.12 -17.91 1.83
C GLY A 236 -14.57 -16.45 1.84
N GLY A 237 -13.65 -15.48 1.91
CA GLY A 237 -13.98 -14.06 1.88
C GLY A 237 -14.42 -13.55 0.51
N GLY A 238 -14.67 -12.24 0.45
CA GLY A 238 -15.20 -11.55 -0.73
C GLY A 238 -16.25 -10.50 -0.39
N ILE A 239 -16.67 -9.80 -1.44
CA ILE A 239 -17.45 -8.57 -1.39
C ILE A 239 -18.80 -8.78 -0.69
N TYR A 240 -19.56 -9.79 -1.09
CA TYR A 240 -20.89 -10.04 -0.53
C TYR A 240 -20.89 -10.23 0.99
N LEU A 241 -19.93 -11.01 1.51
CA LEU A 241 -19.83 -11.24 2.95
C LEU A 241 -19.39 -9.99 3.70
N PHE A 242 -18.52 -9.17 3.08
CA PHE A 242 -18.07 -7.93 3.69
C PHE A 242 -19.18 -6.87 3.71
N GLU A 243 -19.98 -6.76 2.64
CA GLU A 243 -21.17 -5.89 2.60
C GLU A 243 -22.18 -6.25 3.69
N LYS A 244 -22.46 -7.54 3.90
CA LYS A 244 -23.32 -7.99 5.00
C LYS A 244 -22.83 -7.51 6.36
N LEU A 245 -21.52 -7.65 6.63
CA LEU A 245 -20.96 -7.16 7.88
C LEU A 245 -21.10 -5.63 8.00
N ILE A 246 -20.90 -4.88 6.92
CA ILE A 246 -21.08 -3.42 6.93
C ILE A 246 -22.55 -3.03 7.17
N GLU A 247 -23.50 -3.73 6.55
CA GLU A 247 -24.93 -3.54 6.77
C GLU A 247 -25.32 -3.80 8.24
N GLU A 248 -24.82 -4.90 8.81
CA GLU A 248 -25.04 -5.26 10.23
C GLU A 248 -24.44 -4.22 11.19
N ARG A 249 -23.22 -3.73 10.91
CA ARG A 249 -22.54 -2.72 11.74
C ARG A 249 -23.17 -1.34 11.63
N ASN A 250 -23.79 -1.03 10.49
CA ASN A 250 -24.54 0.21 10.24
C ASN A 250 -23.72 1.51 10.43
N VAL A 251 -22.40 1.46 10.20
CA VAL A 251 -21.48 2.62 10.31
C VAL A 251 -21.20 3.27 8.96
N PHE A 252 -20.99 2.44 7.92
CA PHE A 252 -20.63 2.88 6.59
C PHE A 252 -21.76 2.65 5.58
N ARG A 253 -21.81 3.48 4.55
CA ARG A 253 -22.48 3.18 3.27
C ARG A 253 -21.43 2.68 2.28
N THR A 254 -21.84 1.77 1.41
CA THR A 254 -20.99 1.19 0.36
C THR A 254 -21.55 1.48 -1.03
N SER A 255 -20.69 1.52 -2.03
CA SER A 255 -21.08 1.52 -3.44
C SER A 255 -20.02 0.79 -4.27
N ILE A 256 -20.45 -0.08 -5.18
CA ILE A 256 -19.55 -0.66 -6.18
C ILE A 256 -19.39 0.36 -7.31
N VAL A 257 -18.20 0.95 -7.39
CA VAL A 257 -17.88 2.05 -8.32
C VAL A 257 -17.24 1.56 -9.63
N LYS A 258 -16.70 0.34 -9.64
CA LYS A 258 -16.21 -0.32 -10.86
C LYS A 258 -16.29 -1.83 -10.72
N THR A 259 -16.66 -2.51 -11.80
CA THR A 259 -16.62 -3.97 -11.94
C THR A 259 -15.67 -4.32 -13.08
N ILE A 260 -14.83 -5.32 -12.88
CA ILE A 260 -13.86 -5.82 -13.85
C ILE A 260 -14.17 -7.29 -14.13
N ASP A 261 -14.62 -7.56 -15.37
CA ASP A 261 -15.06 -8.87 -15.84
C ASP A 261 -14.00 -9.56 -16.71
N GLN A 262 -12.80 -9.73 -16.15
CA GLN A 262 -11.70 -10.47 -16.80
C GLN A 262 -11.24 -11.63 -15.90
N GLY A 263 -11.61 -12.86 -16.26
CA GLY A 263 -11.35 -14.03 -15.41
C GLY A 263 -12.32 -14.11 -14.23
N LEU A 264 -11.80 -14.27 -13.01
CA LEU A 264 -12.62 -14.12 -11.81
C LEU A 264 -13.02 -12.65 -11.65
N GLN A 265 -14.32 -12.40 -11.46
CA GLN A 265 -14.83 -11.04 -11.33
C GLN A 265 -14.19 -10.31 -10.15
N ARG A 266 -13.85 -9.05 -10.39
CA ARG A 266 -13.27 -8.15 -9.38
C ARG A 266 -14.06 -6.86 -9.37
N CYS A 267 -14.00 -6.14 -8.27
CA CYS A 267 -14.64 -4.84 -8.19
C CYS A 267 -13.89 -3.88 -7.27
N ILE A 268 -14.26 -2.61 -7.40
CA ILE A 268 -13.83 -1.53 -6.55
C ILE A 268 -15.06 -1.05 -5.78
N MET A 269 -14.96 -1.13 -4.46
CA MET A 269 -15.95 -0.62 -3.52
C MET A 269 -15.47 0.71 -2.95
N GLU A 270 -16.33 1.72 -3.03
CA GLU A 270 -16.20 2.94 -2.25
C GLU A 270 -16.98 2.80 -0.95
N MET A 271 -16.37 3.19 0.17
CA MET A 271 -17.05 3.28 1.47
C MET A 271 -16.91 4.69 2.04
N ALA A 272 -17.96 5.17 2.70
CA ALA A 272 -17.96 6.43 3.44
C ALA A 272 -18.89 6.31 4.65
N PHE A 273 -18.74 7.18 5.66
CA PHE A 273 -19.69 7.22 6.76
C PHE A 273 -21.12 7.51 6.26
N LYS A 274 -22.11 6.96 6.95
CA LYS A 274 -23.53 7.25 6.72
C LYS A 274 -23.91 8.67 7.11
#